data_AF-A0A2V8NK41-F1
#
_entry.id   AF-A0A2V8NK41-F1
#
_cell.length_a   1.000
_cell.length_b   1.000
_cell.length_c   1.000
_cell.angle_alpha   90.00
_cell.angle_beta   90.00
_cell.angle_gamma   90.00
#
_symmetry.space_group_name_H-M   'P 1'
#
loop_
_entity.id
_entity.type
_entity.pdbx_description
1 polymer ?
#
loop_
_entity_poly.entity_id
_entity_poly.type
_entity_poly.pdbx_seq_one_letter_code
_entity_poly.pdbx_strand_id
1 'polypeptide(L)'
;MIEGPRSEVEDRNTPDVFIENLVVFDRPHVRLDELIRFNTLPAPHKSPFREWFESLAFTIIFVLVFTSYVAQATQVPTESMKPTILVGDHFFLDKIAFPANYPAFIRQYLPHRSIKRGDIIAFKSPTDGNIPFVKRVIGIPGDTIELRNKSLYINGTKFEEPYKIHVDSTVYSNDPWTPEELKIRDNYGPTTVPAGSYFAMGDNRDNSNDSRYWGFVTWGEIIGKPLFIYWSYESDPYMPGEKTIREWIDGYASIAIHFFNRTRWFRIGTLVQ
;
A
#
# COMPACT_ATOMS: atom_id res chain seq x y z
N MET A 1 25.09 15.76 -62.80
CA MET A 1 24.88 15.28 -64.18
C MET A 1 26.17 14.62 -64.61
N ILE A 2 26.19 13.28 -64.64
CA ILE A 2 27.33 12.52 -65.14
C ILE A 2 26.74 11.55 -66.17
N GLU A 3 27.03 11.82 -67.44
CA GLU A 3 26.69 10.95 -68.57
C GLU A 3 27.64 9.75 -68.58
N GLY A 4 27.06 8.55 -68.68
CA GLY A 4 27.80 7.31 -68.95
C GLY A 4 27.84 7.02 -70.45
N PRO A 5 28.92 6.41 -70.97
CA PRO A 5 29.16 6.27 -72.40
C PRO A 5 28.40 5.11 -73.04
N ARG A 6 28.09 5.28 -74.33
CA ARG A 6 27.69 4.23 -75.28
C ARG A 6 28.88 3.34 -75.63
N SER A 7 28.61 2.05 -75.77
CA SER A 7 29.39 1.08 -76.58
C SER A 7 28.38 0.02 -77.04
N GLU A 8 27.96 0.09 -78.29
CA GLU A 8 28.45 -0.73 -79.41
C GLU A 8 28.02 -2.19 -79.31
N VAL A 9 26.98 -2.48 -80.09
CA VAL A 9 26.48 -3.82 -80.42
C VAL A 9 27.32 -4.30 -81.59
N GLU A 10 28.06 -5.40 -81.41
CA GLU A 10 28.47 -6.24 -82.53
C GLU A 10 28.31 -7.72 -82.17
N ASP A 11 27.78 -8.39 -83.18
CA ASP A 11 27.12 -9.69 -83.24
C ASP A 11 28.09 -10.86 -83.03
N ARG A 12 27.79 -11.74 -82.06
CA ARG A 12 28.28 -13.13 -82.03
C ARG A 12 27.21 -14.08 -81.53
N ASN A 13 26.48 -14.61 -82.50
CA ASN A 13 25.81 -15.89 -82.58
C ASN A 13 26.32 -16.96 -81.57
N THR A 14 25.47 -17.36 -80.62
CA THR A 14 25.55 -18.69 -79.96
C THR A 14 24.16 -19.29 -79.80
N PRO A 15 24.01 -20.62 -79.98
CA PRO A 15 22.77 -21.25 -80.39
C PRO A 15 21.77 -21.41 -79.26
N ASP A 16 20.49 -21.35 -79.62
CA ASP A 16 19.32 -21.66 -78.81
C ASP A 16 19.45 -23.04 -78.14
N VAL A 17 19.86 -23.05 -76.88
CA VAL A 17 19.65 -24.19 -76.00
C VAL A 17 18.36 -23.92 -75.25
N PHE A 18 17.29 -24.55 -75.75
CA PHE A 18 15.99 -24.68 -75.11
C PHE A 18 16.15 -25.07 -73.63
N ILE A 19 15.95 -24.11 -72.72
CA ILE A 19 15.61 -24.39 -71.33
C ILE A 19 14.08 -24.58 -71.29
N GLU A 20 13.62 -25.71 -71.82
CA GLU A 20 12.33 -26.27 -71.45
C GLU A 20 12.47 -26.78 -70.01
N ASN A 21 11.56 -26.33 -69.13
CA ASN A 21 11.48 -26.59 -67.69
C ASN A 21 12.08 -25.53 -66.76
N LEU A 22 11.89 -24.25 -67.08
CA LEU A 22 11.73 -23.27 -66.01
C LEU A 22 10.39 -23.57 -65.32
N VAL A 23 10.43 -24.12 -64.11
CA VAL A 23 9.24 -24.25 -63.24
C VAL A 23 8.77 -22.84 -62.93
N VAL A 24 7.81 -22.36 -63.72
CA VAL A 24 7.03 -21.18 -63.38
C VAL A 24 6.21 -21.55 -62.16
N PHE A 25 6.65 -21.10 -60.98
CA PHE A 25 5.79 -21.08 -59.81
C PHE A 25 4.65 -20.10 -60.13
N ASP A 26 3.51 -20.65 -60.56
CA ASP A 26 2.27 -19.89 -60.61
C ASP A 26 1.96 -19.45 -59.19
N ARG A 27 2.20 -18.18 -58.88
CA ARG A 27 1.79 -17.62 -57.59
C ARG A 27 0.28 -17.46 -57.69
N PRO A 28 -0.53 -18.25 -56.97
CA PRO A 28 -1.95 -17.99 -56.95
C PRO A 28 -2.14 -16.52 -56.57
N HIS A 29 -2.96 -15.80 -57.33
CA HIS A 29 -3.37 -14.44 -57.01
C HIS A 29 -4.24 -14.50 -55.75
N VAL A 30 -3.60 -14.73 -54.59
CA VAL A 30 -4.27 -14.71 -53.31
C VAL A 30 -4.56 -13.24 -53.03
N ARG A 31 -5.80 -12.82 -53.26
CA ARG A 31 -6.20 -11.48 -52.89
C ARG A 31 -6.19 -11.39 -51.37
N LEU A 32 -5.49 -10.39 -50.82
CA LEU A 32 -5.33 -10.21 -49.38
C LEU A 32 -6.67 -10.02 -48.63
N ASP A 33 -7.73 -9.61 -49.34
CA ASP A 33 -9.09 -9.47 -48.82
C ASP A 33 -9.80 -10.81 -48.56
N GLU A 34 -9.35 -11.90 -49.19
CA GLU A 34 -9.81 -13.26 -48.88
C GLU A 34 -9.10 -13.86 -47.66
N LEU A 35 -7.83 -13.53 -47.44
CA LEU A 35 -7.04 -14.04 -46.29
C LEU A 35 -7.40 -13.40 -44.94
N ILE A 36 -8.08 -12.26 -44.92
CA ILE A 36 -8.42 -11.52 -43.69
C ILE A 36 -9.86 -11.79 -43.21
N ARG A 37 -10.63 -12.66 -43.89
CA ARG A 37 -11.90 -13.16 -43.33
C ARG A 37 -11.65 -14.35 -42.41
N PHE A 38 -11.05 -14.10 -41.25
CA PHE A 38 -11.34 -14.95 -40.11
C PHE A 38 -12.84 -14.79 -39.84
N ASN A 39 -13.64 -15.78 -40.30
CA ASN A 39 -15.01 -15.96 -39.84
C ASN A 39 -14.93 -16.25 -38.34
N THR A 40 -14.81 -15.21 -37.52
CA THR A 40 -15.16 -15.31 -36.11
C THR A 40 -16.64 -15.66 -36.12
N LEU A 41 -16.95 -16.90 -35.74
CA LEU A 41 -18.35 -17.30 -35.51
C LEU A 41 -19.00 -16.18 -34.68
N PRO A 42 -20.19 -15.68 -35.04
CA PRO A 42 -20.83 -14.64 -34.27
C PRO A 42 -20.90 -15.11 -32.83
N ALA A 43 -20.25 -14.38 -31.93
CA ALA A 43 -20.33 -14.69 -30.50
C ALA A 43 -21.83 -14.73 -30.15
N PRO A 44 -22.31 -15.80 -29.50
CA PRO A 44 -23.73 -15.92 -29.20
C PRO A 44 -24.18 -14.66 -28.47
N HIS A 45 -25.22 -13.99 -28.98
CA HIS A 45 -25.78 -12.81 -28.34
C HIS A 45 -26.13 -13.15 -26.89
N LYS A 46 -25.31 -12.70 -25.94
CA LYS A 46 -25.63 -12.83 -24.53
C LYS A 46 -26.83 -11.91 -24.28
N SER A 47 -27.78 -12.38 -23.47
CA SER A 47 -28.91 -11.54 -23.07
C SER A 47 -28.38 -10.26 -22.41
N PRO A 48 -28.91 -9.07 -22.72
CA PRO A 48 -28.48 -7.81 -22.08
C PRO A 48 -28.52 -7.88 -20.55
N PHE A 49 -29.47 -8.64 -20.00
CA PHE A 49 -29.57 -8.91 -18.57
C PHE A 49 -28.38 -9.74 -18.04
N ARG A 50 -27.95 -10.75 -18.80
CA ARG A 50 -26.79 -11.59 -18.46
C ARG A 50 -25.49 -10.80 -18.49
N GLU A 51 -25.29 -9.93 -19.47
CA GLU A 51 -24.10 -9.08 -19.56
C GLU A 51 -24.00 -8.10 -18.38
N TRP A 52 -25.14 -7.49 -18.02
CA TRP A 52 -25.22 -6.62 -16.85
C TRP A 52 -24.92 -7.38 -15.55
N PHE A 53 -25.51 -8.56 -15.38
CA PHE A 53 -25.28 -9.40 -14.20
C PHE A 53 -23.84 -9.92 -14.12
N GLU A 54 -23.25 -10.38 -15.24
CA GLU A 54 -21.84 -10.82 -15.30
C GLU A 54 -20.90 -9.67 -14.90
N SER A 55 -21.17 -8.45 -15.36
CA SER A 55 -20.37 -7.26 -15.03
C SER A 55 -20.50 -6.88 -13.55
N LEU A 56 -21.71 -6.93 -13.00
CA LEU A 56 -21.96 -6.67 -11.58
C LEU A 56 -21.30 -7.73 -10.70
N ALA A 57 -21.47 -9.01 -11.02
CA ALA A 57 -20.87 -10.12 -10.30
C ALA A 57 -19.34 -10.03 -10.34
N PHE A 58 -18.76 -9.77 -11.52
CA PHE A 58 -17.33 -9.56 -11.67
C PHE A 58 -16.84 -8.39 -10.80
N THR A 59 -17.57 -7.26 -10.82
CA THR A 59 -17.22 -6.08 -10.01
C THR A 59 -17.25 -6.39 -8.51
N ILE A 60 -18.31 -7.07 -8.02
CA ILE A 60 -18.42 -7.46 -6.61
C ILE A 60 -17.28 -8.40 -6.22
N ILE A 61 -17.03 -9.45 -7.02
CA ILE A 61 -15.94 -10.40 -6.77
C ILE A 61 -14.59 -9.68 -6.78
N PHE A 62 -14.36 -8.80 -7.76
CA PHE A 62 -13.14 -8.01 -7.86
C PHE A 62 -12.96 -7.13 -6.61
N VAL A 63 -13.98 -6.38 -6.18
CA VAL A 63 -13.93 -5.54 -4.98
C VAL A 63 -13.66 -6.39 -3.74
N LEU A 64 -14.33 -7.53 -3.58
CA LEU A 64 -14.13 -8.43 -2.42
C LEU A 64 -12.71 -8.98 -2.39
N VAL A 65 -12.18 -9.46 -3.52
CA VAL A 65 -10.80 -9.98 -3.60
C VAL A 65 -9.79 -8.85 -3.40
N PHE A 66 -9.99 -7.71 -4.06
CA PHE A 66 -9.10 -6.56 -3.96
C PHE A 66 -9.03 -6.03 -2.53
N THR A 67 -10.16 -5.83 -1.87
CA THR A 67 -10.19 -5.30 -0.49
C THR A 67 -9.71 -6.31 0.56
N SER A 68 -9.94 -7.60 0.32
CA SER A 68 -9.46 -8.66 1.21
C SER A 68 -7.93 -8.80 1.15
N TYR A 69 -7.36 -8.79 -0.06
CA TYR A 69 -5.97 -9.19 -0.28
C TYR A 69 -5.06 -8.04 -0.71
N VAL A 70 -5.48 -7.15 -1.60
CA VAL A 70 -4.56 -6.18 -2.22
C VAL A 70 -4.42 -4.94 -1.36
N ALA A 71 -5.51 -4.20 -1.19
CA ALA A 71 -5.47 -2.92 -0.50
C ALA A 71 -6.75 -2.64 0.28
N GLN A 72 -6.61 -2.03 1.45
CA GLN A 72 -7.74 -1.61 2.27
C GLN A 72 -7.68 -0.10 2.51
N ALA A 73 -8.76 0.61 2.18
CA ALA A 73 -8.93 2.01 2.55
C ALA A 73 -9.24 2.10 4.05
N THR A 74 -8.55 2.99 4.77
CA THR A 74 -8.78 3.22 6.19
C THR A 74 -8.65 4.70 6.54
N GLN A 75 -9.33 5.10 7.60
CA GLN A 75 -9.28 6.45 8.17
C GLN A 75 -8.50 6.41 9.48
N VAL A 76 -7.72 7.47 9.73
CA VAL A 76 -6.93 7.64 10.95
C VAL A 76 -7.77 8.34 12.01
N PRO A 77 -8.07 7.67 13.13
CA PRO A 77 -8.93 8.23 14.17
C PRO A 77 -8.16 8.93 15.30
N THR A 78 -6.84 8.74 15.40
CA THR A 78 -6.04 9.13 16.58
C THR A 78 -4.83 9.98 16.25
N GLU A 79 -4.32 10.70 17.25
CA GLU A 79 -3.20 11.64 17.11
C GLU A 79 -1.81 11.01 17.33
N SER A 80 -1.77 9.70 17.61
CA SER A 80 -0.54 9.00 18.03
C SER A 80 0.60 9.03 17.00
N MET A 81 0.28 9.27 15.73
CA MET A 81 1.24 9.31 14.63
C MET A 81 1.52 10.73 14.14
N LYS A 82 1.07 11.78 14.84
CA LYS A 82 1.47 13.16 14.52
C LYS A 82 3.01 13.29 14.65
N PRO A 83 3.69 14.05 13.78
CA PRO A 83 3.15 14.85 12.67
C PRO A 83 3.02 14.07 11.34
N THR A 84 3.53 12.85 11.28
CA THR A 84 3.58 12.01 10.06
C THR A 84 2.19 11.73 9.51
N ILE A 85 1.29 11.23 10.36
CA ILE A 85 -0.10 10.92 10.03
C ILE A 85 -1.01 11.70 10.98
N LEU A 86 -1.98 12.39 10.42
CA LEU A 86 -2.87 13.27 11.15
C LEU A 86 -4.28 12.67 11.25
N VAL A 87 -5.05 13.09 12.25
CA VAL A 87 -6.46 12.69 12.38
C VAL A 87 -7.24 13.14 11.14
N GLY A 88 -8.06 12.25 10.60
CA GLY A 88 -8.83 12.47 9.37
C GLY A 88 -8.03 12.25 8.08
N ASP A 89 -6.76 11.84 8.17
CA ASP A 89 -6.05 11.26 7.02
C ASP A 89 -6.71 9.93 6.65
N HIS A 90 -6.87 9.71 5.36
CA HIS A 90 -7.29 8.47 4.77
C HIS A 90 -6.20 7.95 3.86
N PHE A 91 -5.80 6.69 4.04
CA PHE A 91 -4.76 6.07 3.25
C PHE A 91 -5.12 4.66 2.85
N PHE A 92 -4.42 4.14 1.85
CA PHE A 92 -4.46 2.72 1.51
C PHE A 92 -3.43 1.94 2.31
N LEU A 93 -3.87 0.83 2.88
CA LEU A 93 -3.02 -0.21 3.44
C LEU A 93 -2.63 -1.19 2.35
N ASP A 94 -1.35 -1.30 2.05
CA ASP A 94 -0.77 -2.38 1.25
C ASP A 94 -0.66 -3.64 2.11
N LYS A 95 -1.53 -4.60 1.81
CA LYS A 95 -1.55 -5.91 2.46
C LYS A 95 -0.55 -6.89 1.83
N ILE A 96 -0.08 -6.62 0.62
CA ILE A 96 0.91 -7.44 -0.09
C ILE A 96 2.30 -7.20 0.50
N ALA A 97 2.60 -5.97 0.94
CA ALA A 97 3.88 -5.63 1.57
C ALA A 97 4.21 -6.52 2.78
N PHE A 98 3.20 -6.86 3.59
CA PHE A 98 3.35 -7.71 4.77
C PHE A 98 2.30 -8.82 4.75
N PRO A 99 2.53 -9.93 4.01
CA PRO A 99 1.51 -10.93 3.74
C PRO A 99 1.33 -11.92 4.91
N ALA A 100 1.37 -11.43 6.15
CA ALA A 100 1.28 -12.25 7.35
C ALA A 100 -0.07 -13.00 7.45
N ASN A 101 -1.15 -12.35 7.01
CA ASN A 101 -2.52 -12.86 7.05
C ASN A 101 -2.94 -13.61 5.77
N TYR A 102 -2.02 -13.84 4.83
CA TYR A 102 -2.33 -14.59 3.61
C TYR A 102 -2.32 -16.11 3.84
N PRO A 103 -3.15 -16.88 3.12
CA PRO A 103 -3.09 -18.34 3.14
C PRO A 103 -1.68 -18.84 2.80
N ALA A 104 -1.18 -19.84 3.53
CA ALA A 104 0.20 -20.32 3.43
C ALA A 104 0.61 -20.72 1.99
N PHE A 105 -0.33 -21.30 1.23
CA PHE A 105 -0.10 -21.72 -0.15
C PHE A 105 0.13 -20.56 -1.12
N ILE A 106 -0.43 -19.37 -0.86
CA ILE A 106 -0.23 -18.15 -1.66
C ILE A 106 0.98 -17.38 -1.16
N ARG A 107 1.16 -17.30 0.16
CA ARG A 107 2.17 -16.46 0.82
C ARG A 107 3.58 -16.68 0.26
N GLN A 108 3.94 -17.92 -0.07
CA GLN A 108 5.25 -18.28 -0.64
C GLN A 108 5.56 -17.61 -1.99
N TYR A 109 4.54 -17.24 -2.76
CA TYR A 109 4.67 -16.59 -4.06
C TYR A 109 4.60 -15.07 -3.99
N LEU A 110 4.28 -14.51 -2.81
CA LEU A 110 4.21 -13.07 -2.60
C LEU A 110 5.59 -12.51 -2.23
N PRO A 111 5.81 -11.21 -2.49
CA PRO A 111 7.04 -10.53 -2.08
C PRO A 111 7.27 -10.69 -0.57
N HIS A 112 8.36 -11.35 -0.19
CA HIS A 112 8.78 -11.40 1.21
C HIS A 112 9.62 -10.17 1.53
N ARG A 113 8.94 -9.08 1.92
CA ARG A 113 9.61 -7.93 2.51
C ARG A 113 9.73 -8.15 4.03
N SER A 114 10.96 -8.20 4.53
CA SER A 114 11.21 -8.12 5.96
C SER A 114 10.84 -6.73 6.48
N ILE A 115 10.11 -6.65 7.59
CA ILE A 115 9.89 -5.39 8.32
C ILE A 115 11.22 -4.85 8.80
N LYS A 116 11.47 -3.57 8.54
CA LYS A 116 12.66 -2.85 8.99
C LYS A 116 12.29 -1.85 10.06
N ARG A 117 13.29 -1.44 10.84
CA ARG A 117 13.15 -0.27 11.72
C ARG A 117 12.73 0.95 10.91
N GLY A 118 11.87 1.76 11.49
CA GLY A 118 11.28 2.92 10.84
C GLY A 118 10.08 2.60 9.95
N ASP A 119 9.82 1.34 9.56
CA ASP A 119 8.60 1.02 8.82
C ASP A 119 7.36 1.36 9.68
N ILE A 120 6.35 1.96 9.05
CA ILE A 120 5.04 2.15 9.67
C ILE A 120 4.19 0.91 9.33
N ILE A 121 3.59 0.33 10.35
CA ILE A 121 2.77 -0.87 10.24
C ILE A 121 1.36 -0.58 10.76
N ALA A 122 0.37 -1.19 10.10
CA ALA A 122 -0.97 -1.35 10.65
C ALA A 122 -1.15 -2.77 11.17
N PHE A 123 -1.73 -2.92 12.35
CA PHE A 123 -1.92 -4.20 13.03
C PHE A 123 -3.23 -4.21 13.81
N LYS A 124 -3.68 -5.41 14.20
CA LYS A 124 -4.90 -5.58 15.00
C LYS A 124 -4.73 -4.90 16.36
N SER A 125 -5.70 -4.08 16.75
CA SER A 125 -5.67 -3.38 18.04
C SER A 125 -5.71 -4.39 19.21
N PRO A 126 -4.84 -4.24 20.22
CA PRO A 126 -4.89 -5.07 21.43
C PRO A 126 -6.14 -4.83 22.30
N THR A 127 -6.85 -3.72 22.13
CA THR A 127 -7.97 -3.31 23.01
C THR A 127 -9.34 -3.61 22.43
N ASP A 128 -9.58 -3.32 21.15
CA ASP A 128 -10.93 -3.41 20.54
C ASP A 128 -10.95 -4.29 19.26
N GLY A 129 -9.81 -4.64 18.66
CA GLY A 129 -9.74 -5.51 17.48
C GLY A 129 -10.39 -4.99 16.18
N ASN A 130 -11.39 -4.11 16.27
CA ASN A 130 -12.20 -3.58 15.18
C ASN A 130 -11.52 -2.43 14.43
N ILE A 131 -10.76 -1.61 15.14
CA ILE A 131 -10.03 -0.47 14.57
C ILE A 131 -8.54 -0.82 14.54
N PRO A 132 -7.91 -0.91 13.36
CA PRO A 132 -6.48 -1.22 13.27
C PRO A 132 -5.64 -0.10 13.88
N PHE A 133 -4.59 -0.46 14.61
CA PHE A 133 -3.62 0.48 15.12
C PHE A 133 -2.53 0.71 14.10
N VAL A 134 -2.05 1.95 14.00
CA VAL A 134 -0.94 2.35 13.13
C VAL A 134 0.17 2.87 14.02
N LYS A 135 1.37 2.29 13.91
CA LYS A 135 2.55 2.66 14.69
C LYS A 135 3.82 2.49 13.85
N ARG A 136 4.89 3.14 14.26
CA ARG A 136 6.23 2.98 13.66
C ARG A 136 7.00 1.89 14.40
N VAL A 137 7.63 1.00 13.64
CA VAL A 137 8.50 -0.06 14.18
C VAL A 137 9.80 0.57 14.67
N ILE A 138 10.06 0.43 15.96
CA ILE A 138 11.27 0.92 16.63
C ILE A 138 12.26 -0.23 16.85
N GLY A 139 11.76 -1.36 17.37
CA GLY A 139 12.53 -2.57 17.62
C GLY A 139 12.12 -3.72 16.71
N ILE A 140 13.11 -4.41 16.17
CA ILE A 140 12.99 -5.67 15.43
C ILE A 140 13.50 -6.83 16.30
N PRO A 141 13.25 -8.10 15.95
CA PRO A 141 13.68 -9.24 16.74
C PRO A 141 15.15 -9.20 17.15
N GLY A 142 15.42 -9.41 18.44
CA GLY A 142 16.75 -9.41 19.04
C GLY A 142 17.21 -8.05 19.59
N ASP A 143 16.51 -6.96 19.30
CA ASP A 143 16.87 -5.65 19.83
C ASP A 143 16.53 -5.50 21.30
N THR A 144 17.38 -4.83 22.06
CA THR A 144 17.05 -4.32 23.40
C THR A 144 16.59 -2.87 23.30
N ILE A 145 15.36 -2.60 23.73
CA ILE A 145 14.73 -1.28 23.70
C ILE A 145 14.71 -0.71 25.11
N GLU A 146 15.13 0.54 25.24
CA GLU A 146 15.12 1.26 26.50
C GLU A 146 14.79 2.74 26.27
N LEU A 147 13.94 3.32 27.11
CA LEU A 147 13.71 4.76 27.18
C LEU A 147 14.27 5.28 28.50
N ARG A 148 15.05 6.36 28.42
CA ARG A 148 15.55 7.09 29.59
C ARG A 148 15.20 8.55 29.41
N ASN A 149 14.35 9.09 30.27
CA ASN A 149 13.93 10.49 30.23
C ASN A 149 13.54 10.93 28.80
N LYS A 150 12.59 10.22 28.17
CA LYS A 150 12.10 10.45 26.79
C LYS A 150 13.09 10.18 25.66
N SER A 151 14.33 9.81 25.97
CA SER A 151 15.34 9.46 24.96
C SER A 151 15.34 7.95 24.71
N LEU A 152 15.23 7.55 23.45
CA LEU A 152 15.29 6.16 23.02
C LEU A 152 16.73 5.68 22.92
N TYR A 153 16.98 4.50 23.46
CA TYR A 153 18.19 3.73 23.33
C TYR A 153 17.84 2.37 22.74
N ILE A 154 18.65 1.95 21.77
CA ILE A 154 18.56 0.67 21.11
C ILE A 154 19.90 -0.01 21.29
N ASN A 155 19.90 -1.21 21.87
CA ASN A 155 21.12 -1.97 22.16
C ASN A 155 22.14 -1.11 22.94
N GLY A 156 21.65 -0.30 23.89
CA GLY A 156 22.45 0.62 24.71
C GLY A 156 22.91 1.92 24.02
N THR A 157 22.69 2.07 22.71
CA THR A 157 23.09 3.27 21.95
C THR A 157 21.91 4.19 21.76
N LYS A 158 22.08 5.49 22.04
CA LYS A 158 21.03 6.49 21.81
C LYS A 158 20.64 6.53 20.33
N PHE A 159 19.35 6.43 20.06
CA PHE A 159 18.81 6.44 18.69
C PHE A 159 18.16 7.79 18.38
N GLU A 160 18.53 8.36 17.24
CA GLU A 160 18.00 9.65 16.78
C GLU A 160 16.72 9.46 15.97
N GLU A 161 15.72 10.27 16.27
CA GLU A 161 14.35 10.07 15.80
C GLU A 161 13.80 11.37 15.23
N PRO A 162 14.18 11.75 14.00
CA PRO A 162 13.82 13.06 13.43
C PRO A 162 12.31 13.24 13.22
N TYR A 163 11.55 12.14 13.17
CA TYR A 163 10.09 12.13 13.02
C TYR A 163 9.33 12.31 14.33
N LYS A 164 9.97 12.13 15.49
CA LYS A 164 9.24 12.11 16.78
C LYS A 164 8.92 13.53 17.25
N ILE A 165 7.83 13.64 17.99
CA ILE A 165 7.48 14.83 18.74
C ILE A 165 7.17 14.49 20.20
N HIS A 166 7.46 15.45 21.07
CA HIS A 166 6.95 15.52 22.43
C HIS A 166 6.12 16.78 22.56
N VAL A 167 4.85 16.62 22.94
CA VAL A 167 3.91 17.72 23.18
C VAL A 167 3.88 18.13 24.65
N ASP A 168 4.39 17.27 25.54
CA ASP A 168 4.60 17.55 26.95
C ASP A 168 6.11 17.69 27.20
N SER A 169 6.54 18.82 27.79
CA SER A 169 7.94 19.03 28.17
C SER A 169 8.32 18.36 29.49
N THR A 170 7.33 17.95 30.28
CA THR A 170 7.54 17.29 31.57
C THR A 170 8.18 15.93 31.35
N VAL A 171 9.24 15.65 32.12
CA VAL A 171 9.82 14.31 32.21
C VAL A 171 9.41 13.74 33.56
N TYR A 172 8.66 12.65 33.55
CA TYR A 172 8.29 11.95 34.77
C TYR A 172 9.46 11.10 35.26
N SER A 173 9.83 11.27 36.53
CA SER A 173 10.90 10.51 37.16
C SER A 173 10.48 9.08 37.45
N ASN A 174 11.46 8.17 37.53
CA ASN A 174 11.25 6.79 37.94
C ASN A 174 11.22 6.63 39.47
N ASP A 175 10.50 7.51 40.17
CA ASP A 175 10.38 7.50 41.63
C ASP A 175 9.09 6.79 42.10
N PRO A 176 9.00 6.28 43.33
CA PRO A 176 7.84 5.52 43.79
C PRO A 176 6.48 6.25 43.71
N TRP A 177 6.46 7.58 43.69
CA TRP A 177 5.23 8.38 43.78
C TRP A 177 4.62 8.70 42.42
N THR A 178 5.40 8.61 41.35
CA THR A 178 4.90 8.80 39.99
C THR A 178 4.05 7.59 39.55
N PRO A 179 2.83 7.80 39.02
CA PRO A 179 2.00 6.73 38.45
C PRO A 179 2.74 5.92 37.38
N GLU A 180 2.55 4.60 37.37
CA GLU A 180 3.27 3.68 36.47
C GLU A 180 3.08 4.01 34.99
N GLU A 181 1.88 4.41 34.60
CA GLU A 181 1.57 4.79 33.22
C GLU A 181 2.35 6.02 32.74
N LEU A 182 2.65 6.95 33.66
CA LEU A 182 3.45 8.14 33.39
C LEU A 182 4.94 7.83 33.41
N LYS A 183 5.38 6.91 34.28
CA LYS A 183 6.75 6.39 34.28
C LYS A 183 7.09 5.72 32.96
N ILE A 184 6.30 4.72 32.57
CA ILE A 184 6.48 3.91 31.36
C ILE A 184 6.48 4.76 30.09
N ARG A 185 5.73 5.87 30.09
CA ARG A 185 5.72 6.84 28.99
C ARG A 185 7.13 7.36 28.67
N ASP A 186 7.90 7.71 29.71
CA ASP A 186 9.16 8.45 29.61
C ASP A 186 10.40 7.58 29.92
N ASN A 187 10.21 6.50 30.68
CA ASN A 187 11.22 5.56 31.13
C ASN A 187 10.70 4.13 30.97
N TYR A 188 11.31 3.35 30.09
CA TYR A 188 10.84 2.02 29.74
C TYR A 188 12.02 1.07 29.56
N GLY A 189 11.82 -0.20 29.91
CA GLY A 189 12.82 -1.25 29.70
C GLY A 189 14.00 -1.15 30.67
N PRO A 190 15.14 -1.79 30.33
CA PRO A 190 15.43 -2.43 29.04
C PRO A 190 14.59 -3.70 28.78
N THR A 191 14.08 -3.85 27.56
CA THR A 191 13.31 -5.04 27.14
C THR A 191 13.81 -5.56 25.80
N THR A 192 14.04 -6.87 25.68
CA THR A 192 14.47 -7.49 24.42
C THR A 192 13.27 -7.92 23.56
N VAL A 193 13.27 -7.55 22.29
CA VAL A 193 12.23 -7.90 21.33
C VAL A 193 12.31 -9.39 20.97
N PRO A 194 11.26 -10.19 21.20
CA PRO A 194 11.26 -11.61 20.88
C PRO A 194 11.36 -11.91 19.38
N ALA A 195 11.73 -13.15 19.04
CA ALA A 195 11.67 -13.65 17.68
C ALA A 195 10.25 -13.54 17.10
N GLY A 196 10.13 -13.07 15.85
CA GLY A 196 8.84 -12.92 15.18
C GLY A 196 7.96 -11.78 15.70
N SER A 197 8.49 -10.91 16.55
CA SER A 197 7.77 -9.79 17.15
C SER A 197 8.49 -8.45 16.91
N TYR A 198 7.76 -7.36 17.12
CA TYR A 198 8.21 -6.00 16.88
C TYR A 198 7.79 -5.09 18.03
N PHE A 199 8.65 -4.13 18.37
CA PHE A 199 8.32 -3.06 19.30
C PHE A 199 7.93 -1.82 18.49
N ALA A 200 6.69 -1.35 18.62
CA ALA A 200 6.15 -0.27 17.81
C ALA A 200 5.70 0.90 18.69
N MET A 201 6.01 2.13 18.26
CA MET A 201 5.68 3.35 18.98
C MET A 201 5.00 4.37 18.06
N GLY A 202 4.23 5.27 18.67
CA GLY A 202 3.73 6.45 17.97
C GLY A 202 4.82 7.50 17.76
N ASP A 203 4.69 8.27 16.70
CA ASP A 203 5.54 9.43 16.44
C ASP A 203 5.24 10.57 17.43
N ASN A 204 3.99 10.67 17.90
CA ASN A 204 3.60 11.53 19.01
C ASN A 204 3.75 10.78 20.33
N ARG A 205 4.91 10.96 20.96
CA ARG A 205 5.36 10.10 22.07
C ARG A 205 4.53 10.21 23.33
N ASP A 206 4.03 11.40 23.62
CA ASP A 206 3.27 11.64 24.85
C ASP A 206 1.79 11.25 24.70
N ASN A 207 1.28 11.19 23.46
CA ASN A 207 -0.12 10.86 23.15
C ASN A 207 -0.25 9.57 22.33
N SER A 208 0.46 8.51 22.74
CA SER A 208 0.46 7.23 22.03
C SER A 208 0.36 6.04 22.97
N ASN A 209 -0.77 5.33 22.91
CA ASN A 209 -0.92 4.00 23.50
C ASN A 209 -0.28 2.96 22.56
N ASP A 210 0.95 2.57 22.87
CA ASP A 210 1.81 1.74 22.03
C ASP A 210 2.57 0.66 22.83
N SER A 211 3.60 0.04 22.24
CA SER A 211 4.27 -1.13 22.82
C SER A 211 4.82 -0.93 24.24
N ARG A 212 4.99 0.32 24.69
CA ARG A 212 5.29 0.63 26.09
C ARG A 212 4.24 0.09 27.07
N TYR A 213 2.97 0.09 26.67
CA TYR A 213 1.83 -0.23 27.55
C TYR A 213 1.32 -1.66 27.39
N TRP A 214 1.32 -2.21 26.17
CA TRP A 214 0.74 -3.53 25.87
C TRP A 214 1.74 -4.55 25.31
N GLY A 215 3.03 -4.19 25.17
CA GLY A 215 4.08 -5.11 24.73
C GLY A 215 4.25 -5.18 23.22
N PHE A 216 4.58 -6.36 22.68
CA PHE A 216 5.05 -6.49 21.30
C PHE A 216 3.94 -6.80 20.30
N VAL A 217 4.13 -6.36 19.06
CA VAL A 217 3.32 -6.77 17.91
C VAL A 217 3.94 -8.00 17.28
N THR A 218 3.23 -9.11 17.23
CA THR A 218 3.66 -10.32 16.53
C THR A 218 3.48 -10.16 15.02
N TRP A 219 4.29 -10.84 14.22
CA TRP A 219 4.18 -10.83 12.75
C TRP A 219 2.76 -11.15 12.26
N GLY A 220 2.06 -12.10 12.90
CA GLY A 220 0.70 -12.50 12.52
C GLY A 220 -0.38 -11.44 12.77
N GLU A 221 -0.12 -10.45 13.62
CA GLU A 221 -1.07 -9.37 13.90
C GLU A 221 -1.01 -8.24 12.86
N ILE A 222 0.05 -8.21 12.05
CA ILE A 222 0.30 -7.15 11.09
C ILE A 222 -0.60 -7.32 9.87
N ILE A 223 -1.41 -6.28 9.63
CA ILE A 223 -2.40 -6.23 8.57
C ILE A 223 -1.77 -5.75 7.27
N GLY A 224 -0.90 -4.74 7.33
CA GLY A 224 -0.27 -4.16 6.14
C GLY A 224 0.53 -2.91 6.40
N LYS A 225 1.04 -2.30 5.31
CA LYS A 225 1.82 -1.07 5.31
C LYS A 225 0.98 0.11 4.81
N PRO A 226 0.87 1.23 5.55
CA PRO A 226 0.32 2.46 4.99
C PRO A 226 1.15 2.94 3.78
N LEU A 227 0.48 3.23 2.66
CA LEU A 227 1.14 3.63 1.41
C LEU A 227 1.20 5.15 1.24
N PHE A 228 0.05 5.74 0.90
CA PHE A 228 -0.10 7.16 0.62
C PHE A 228 -1.45 7.65 1.10
N ILE A 229 -1.51 8.93 1.44
CA ILE A 229 -2.74 9.61 1.85
C ILE A 229 -3.53 9.93 0.58
N TYR A 230 -4.69 9.29 0.38
CA TYR A 230 -5.54 9.56 -0.79
C TYR A 230 -6.54 10.69 -0.53
N TRP A 231 -6.88 10.94 0.74
CA TRP A 231 -7.71 12.05 1.15
C TRP A 231 -7.37 12.44 2.59
N SER A 232 -7.52 13.71 2.91
CA SER A 232 -7.15 14.23 4.22
C SER A 232 -8.10 15.34 4.58
N TYR A 233 -8.95 15.10 5.58
CA TYR A 233 -9.96 16.04 6.05
C TYR A 233 -9.65 16.43 7.49
N GLU A 234 -9.86 17.68 7.86
CA GLU A 234 -9.72 18.14 9.24
C GLU A 234 -10.94 17.68 10.06
N SER A 235 -10.71 16.74 10.97
CA SER A 235 -11.73 16.17 11.84
C SER A 235 -11.25 16.07 13.28
N ASP A 236 -12.20 16.06 14.22
CA ASP A 236 -11.91 15.78 15.61
C ASP A 236 -11.47 14.32 15.81
N PRO A 237 -10.66 14.03 16.84
CA PRO A 237 -10.31 12.67 17.20
C PRO A 237 -11.55 11.80 17.44
N TYR A 238 -11.45 10.51 17.13
CA TYR A 238 -12.54 9.57 17.35
C TYR A 238 -12.92 9.51 18.84
N MET A 239 -14.20 9.74 19.11
CA MET A 239 -14.79 9.49 20.42
C MET A 239 -15.58 8.17 20.36
N PRO A 240 -15.28 7.19 21.25
CA PRO A 240 -16.03 5.95 21.31
C PRO A 240 -17.48 6.21 21.73
N GLY A 241 -18.42 5.55 21.06
CA GLY A 241 -19.86 5.69 21.30
C GLY A 241 -20.69 5.45 20.04
N GLU A 242 -21.94 5.04 20.21
CA GLU A 242 -22.89 4.94 19.10
C GLU A 242 -23.38 6.34 18.71
N LYS A 243 -23.24 6.68 17.43
CA LYS A 243 -23.81 7.92 16.88
C LYS A 243 -25.27 7.68 16.51
N THR A 244 -26.11 8.64 16.86
CA THR A 244 -27.49 8.71 16.36
C THR A 244 -27.51 8.97 14.86
N ILE A 245 -28.62 8.64 14.19
CA ILE A 245 -28.82 8.91 12.76
C ILE A 245 -28.67 10.41 12.45
N ARG A 246 -29.12 11.28 13.37
CA ARG A 246 -29.04 12.73 13.20
C ARG A 246 -27.58 13.21 13.19
N GLU A 247 -26.76 12.74 14.13
CA GLU A 247 -25.33 13.04 14.18
C GLU A 247 -24.58 12.50 12.95
N TRP A 248 -25.01 11.36 12.40
CA TRP A 248 -24.49 10.85 11.13
C TRP A 248 -24.79 11.80 9.97
N ILE A 249 -26.05 12.25 9.84
CA ILE A 249 -26.48 13.18 8.79
C ILE A 249 -25.75 14.52 8.94
N ASP A 250 -25.71 15.08 10.15
CA ASP A 250 -25.04 16.34 10.43
C ASP A 250 -23.54 16.24 10.11
N GLY A 251 -22.91 15.09 10.40
CA GLY A 251 -21.53 14.81 10.03
C GLY A 251 -21.29 14.84 8.51
N TYR A 252 -22.13 14.16 7.72
CA TYR A 252 -22.02 14.17 6.25
C TYR A 252 -22.33 15.53 5.64
N ALA A 253 -23.35 16.23 6.14
CA ALA A 253 -23.70 17.57 5.70
C ALA A 253 -22.54 18.55 5.97
N SER A 254 -21.93 18.47 7.17
CA SER A 254 -20.75 19.24 7.52
C SER A 254 -19.57 18.96 6.59
N ILE A 255 -19.29 17.69 6.27
CA ILE A 255 -18.25 17.31 5.30
C ILE A 255 -18.55 17.92 3.92
N ALA A 256 -19.80 17.87 3.44
CA ALA A 256 -20.16 18.42 2.13
C ALA A 256 -20.02 19.95 2.08
N ILE A 257 -20.51 20.66 3.09
CA ILE A 257 -20.42 22.13 3.20
C ILE A 257 -18.96 22.58 3.32
N HIS A 258 -18.18 21.85 4.11
CA HIS A 258 -16.79 22.18 4.41
C HIS A 258 -15.78 21.37 3.58
N PHE A 259 -16.23 20.77 2.47
CA PHE A 259 -15.38 19.87 1.69
C PHE A 259 -14.12 20.60 1.22
N PHE A 260 -14.27 21.80 0.67
CA PHE A 260 -13.15 22.53 0.07
C PHE A 260 -12.24 23.20 1.10
N ASN A 261 -12.77 23.69 2.21
CA ASN A 261 -12.00 24.46 3.19
C ASN A 261 -11.35 23.60 4.28
N ARG A 262 -11.92 22.43 4.62
CA ARG A 262 -11.34 21.48 5.60
C ARG A 262 -10.57 20.33 4.96
N THR A 263 -10.65 20.15 3.64
CA THR A 263 -9.74 19.23 2.95
C THR A 263 -8.33 19.82 2.93
N ARG A 264 -7.38 19.06 3.46
CA ARG A 264 -5.95 19.38 3.49
C ARG A 264 -5.31 18.90 2.19
N TRP A 265 -5.56 19.63 1.12
CA TRP A 265 -5.16 19.29 -0.26
C TRP A 265 -3.68 18.93 -0.42
N PHE A 266 -2.79 19.64 0.28
CA PHE A 266 -1.33 19.42 0.22
C PHE A 266 -0.87 18.07 0.76
N ARG A 267 -1.74 17.33 1.47
CA ARG A 267 -1.44 15.98 1.98
C ARG A 267 -1.81 14.88 1.00
N ILE A 268 -2.62 15.17 0.00
CA ILE A 268 -3.08 14.17 -0.97
C ILE A 268 -1.89 13.72 -1.82
N GLY A 269 -1.68 12.41 -1.93
CA GLY A 269 -0.55 11.80 -2.61
C GLY A 269 0.73 11.68 -1.77
N THR A 270 0.76 12.23 -0.55
CA THR A 270 1.92 12.13 0.34
C THR A 270 2.14 10.69 0.77
N LEU A 271 3.36 10.18 0.54
CA LEU A 271 3.79 8.86 1.00
C LEU A 271 3.91 8.84 2.52
N VAL A 272 3.47 7.74 3.12
CA VAL A 272 3.59 7.51 4.56
C VAL A 272 4.93 6.83 4.84
N GLN A 273 5.90 7.58 5.38
CA GLN A 273 7.27 7.12 5.63
C GLN A 273 7.80 7.48 7.03
#